data_AF-A0A9W9Z5T6-F1
#
_entry.id   AF-A0A9W9Z5T6-F1
#
_cell.length_a   1.000
_cell.length_b   1.000
_cell.length_c   1.000
_cell.angle_alpha   90.00
_cell.angle_beta   90.00
_cell.angle_gamma   90.00
#
_symmetry.space_group_name_H-M   'P 1'
#
loop_
_entity.id
_entity.type
_entity.pdbx_description
1 polymer ?
#
loop_
_entity_poly.entity_id
_entity_poly.type
_entity_poly.pdbx_seq_one_letter_code
_entity_poly.pdbx_strand_id
1 'polypeptide(L)' 'MANELELAAEMSNSNPEQAMELLSSIVKRDIRADDEDGIKMKEQAILNLGKMLSKHGKAEELGGTYQVY' A
#
# COMPACT_ATOMS: atom_id res chain seq x y z
N MET A 1 -12.13 -2.99 9.95
CA MET A 1 -11.35 -2.25 8.93
C MET A 1 -9.90 -2.73 8.84
N ALA A 2 -9.27 -3.22 9.93
CA ALA A 2 -7.90 -3.78 9.88
C ALA A 2 -7.69 -4.92 8.84
N ASN A 3 -8.73 -5.71 8.55
CA ASN A 3 -8.67 -6.80 7.58
C ASN A 3 -8.27 -6.37 6.16
N GLU A 4 -8.60 -5.15 5.72
CA GLU A 4 -8.37 -4.77 4.32
C GLU A 4 -6.88 -4.49 4.04
N LEU A 5 -6.16 -3.93 5.02
CA LEU A 5 -4.71 -3.76 4.97
C LEU A 5 -3.99 -5.11 5.01
N GLU A 6 -4.46 -6.02 5.87
CA GLU A 6 -3.90 -7.36 6.01
C GLU A 6 -4.15 -8.19 4.75
N LEU A 7 -5.37 -8.16 4.21
CA LEU A 7 -5.74 -8.77 2.93
C LEU A 7 -4.85 -8.26 1.79
N ALA A 8 -4.62 -6.95 1.70
CA ALA A 8 -3.73 -6.41 0.68
C ALA A 8 -2.28 -6.91 0.87
N ALA A 9 -1.81 -7.03 2.11
CA ALA A 9 -0.48 -7.57 2.39
C ALA A 9 -0.35 -9.06 2.04
N GLU A 10 -1.36 -9.87 2.33
CA GLU A 10 -1.40 -11.28 1.95
C GLU A 10 -1.51 -11.45 0.42
N MET A 11 -2.36 -10.66 -0.22
CA MET A 11 -2.52 -10.63 -1.67
C MET A 11 -1.29 -10.07 -2.38
N SER A 12 -0.41 -9.32 -1.70
CA SER A 12 0.81 -8.77 -2.33
C SER A 12 1.71 -9.83 -2.95
N ASN A 13 1.65 -11.07 -2.46
CA ASN A 13 2.47 -12.17 -2.95
C ASN A 13 1.79 -12.97 -4.08
N SER A 14 0.46 -13.06 -4.08
CA SER A 14 -0.31 -13.81 -5.08
C SER A 14 -0.82 -12.94 -6.22
N ASN A 15 -1.34 -11.76 -5.91
CA ASN A 15 -1.97 -10.81 -6.84
C ASN A 15 -1.60 -9.36 -6.47
N PRO A 16 -0.38 -8.90 -6.81
CA PRO A 16 0.09 -7.58 -6.42
C PRO A 16 -0.74 -6.44 -7.00
N GLU A 17 -1.35 -6.62 -8.19
CA GLU A 17 -2.22 -5.61 -8.81
C GLU A 17 -3.50 -5.38 -8.02
N GLN A 18 -4.18 -6.45 -7.59
CA GLN A 18 -5.39 -6.33 -6.76
C GLN A 18 -5.08 -5.77 -5.37
N ALA A 19 -3.95 -6.17 -4.78
CA ALA A 19 -3.49 -5.60 -3.52
C ALA A 19 -3.21 -4.09 -3.63
N MET A 20 -2.59 -3.63 -4.72
CA MET A 20 -2.38 -2.20 -4.97
C MET A 20 -3.69 -1.44 -5.17
N GLU A 21 -4.66 -2.01 -5.88
CA GLU A 21 -5.99 -1.40 -6.06
C GLU A 21 -6.73 -1.27 -4.72
N LEU A 22 -6.68 -2.30 -3.88
CA LEU A 22 -7.28 -2.31 -2.54
C LEU A 22 -6.63 -1.25 -1.64
N LEU A 23 -5.30 -1.17 -1.61
CA LEU A 23 -4.56 -0.13 -0.88
C LEU A 23 -4.90 1.27 -1.39
N SER A 24 -4.98 1.45 -2.71
CA SER A 24 -5.37 2.74 -3.32
C SER A 24 -6.78 3.16 -2.91
N SER A 25 -7.72 2.21 -2.84
CA SER A 25 -9.08 2.45 -2.37
C SER A 25 -9.11 2.93 -0.92
N ILE A 26 -8.32 2.31 -0.03
CA ILE A 26 -8.16 2.74 1.38
C ILE A 26 -7.61 4.17 1.46
N VAL A 27 -6.61 4.51 0.64
CA VAL A 27 -6.02 5.85 0.61
C VAL A 27 -6.98 6.92 0.06
N LYS A 28 -7.89 6.53 -0.83
CA LYS A 28 -8.91 7.43 -1.39
C LYS A 28 -10.15 7.59 -0.53
N ARG A 29 -10.34 6.76 0.50
CA ARG A 29 -11.48 6.90 1.43
C ARG A 29 -11.46 8.29 2.07
N ASP A 30 -12.61 8.93 2.11
CA ASP A 30 -12.76 10.16 2.87
C ASP A 30 -12.74 9.78 4.36
N ILE A 31 -11.78 10.32 5.09
CA ILE A 31 -11.61 10.05 6.53
C ILE A 31 -11.61 11.40 7.21
N ARG A 32 -12.36 11.50 8.30
CA ARG A 32 -12.41 12.72 9.08
C ARG A 32 -11.06 12.96 9.74
N ALA A 33 -10.70 14.24 9.87
CA ALA A 33 -9.45 14.63 10.51
C ALA A 33 -9.39 14.28 12.01
N ASP A 34 -10.54 14.00 12.65
CA ASP A 34 -10.59 13.52 14.04
C ASP A 34 -10.48 11.99 14.17
N ASP A 35 -10.53 11.26 13.05
CA ASP A 35 -10.48 9.80 13.04
C ASP A 35 -9.02 9.33 13.00
N GLU A 36 -8.36 9.34 14.15
CA GLU A 36 -6.95 8.95 14.29
C GLU A 36 -6.67 7.52 13.77
N ASP A 37 -7.61 6.60 13.98
CA ASP A 37 -7.51 5.22 13.51
C ASP A 37 -7.54 5.14 11.98
N GLY A 38 -8.44 5.88 11.33
CA GLY A 38 -8.51 5.95 9.89
C GLY A 38 -7.30 6.67 9.28
N ILE A 39 -6.79 7.73 9.93
CA ILE A 39 -5.53 8.40 9.52
C ILE A 39 -4.37 7.40 9.55
N LYS A 40 -4.17 6.68 10.68
CA LYS A 40 -3.12 5.66 10.79
C LYS A 40 -3.29 4.55 9.76
N MET A 41 -4.52 4.12 9.51
CA MET A 41 -4.83 3.12 8.50
C MET A 41 -4.43 3.62 7.10
N LYS A 42 -4.71 4.89 6.80
CA LYS A 42 -4.30 5.56 5.57
C LYS A 42 -2.79 5.61 5.40
N GLU A 43 -2.07 6.03 6.43
CA GLU A 43 -0.61 6.12 6.41
C GLU A 43 0.01 4.74 6.16
N GLN A 44 -0.49 3.70 6.83
CA GLN A 44 -0.06 2.32 6.59
C GLN A 44 -0.36 1.87 5.15
N ALA A 45 -1.52 2.23 4.61
CA ALA A 45 -1.89 1.89 3.24
C ALA A 45 -0.97 2.56 2.21
N ILE A 46 -0.64 3.85 2.41
CA ILE A 46 0.31 4.60 1.57
C ILE A 46 1.69 3.94 1.61
N LEU A 47 2.20 3.63 2.80
CA LEU A 47 3.51 3.04 2.98
C LEU A 47 3.61 1.64 2.34
N ASN A 48 2.59 0.81 2.51
CA ASN A 48 2.53 -0.50 1.88
C ASN A 48 2.39 -0.40 0.36
N LEU A 49 1.57 0.52 -0.15
CA LEU A 49 1.41 0.76 -1.58
C LEU A 49 2.75 1.20 -2.21
N GLY A 50 3.47 2.12 -1.57
CA GLY A 50 4.80 2.57 -1.99
C GLY A 50 5.80 1.41 -2.04
N LYS A 51 5.87 0.60 -0.97
CA LYS A 51 6.73 -0.61 -0.93
C LYS A 51 6.38 -1.60 -2.05
N MET A 52 5.10 -1.80 -2.33
CA MET A 52 4.66 -2.70 -3.40
C MET A 52 5.02 -2.17 -4.79
N LEU A 53 4.79 -0.88 -5.06
CA LEU A 53 5.23 -0.23 -6.30
C LEU A 53 6.75 -0.33 -6.48
N SER A 54 7.51 -0.12 -5.40
CA SER A 54 8.97 -0.29 -5.38
C SER A 54 9.42 -1.74 -5.58
N LYS A 55 8.69 -2.74 -5.08
CA LYS A 55 9.05 -4.16 -5.19
C LYS A 55 8.72 -4.75 -6.56
N HIS A 56 7.61 -4.34 -7.17
CA HIS A 56 7.08 -4.90 -8.42
C HIS A 56 7.55 -4.17 -9.68
N GLY A 57 8.65 -3.41 -9.62
CA GLY A 57 9.27 -2.82 -10.82
C GLY A 57 8.53 -1.60 -11.40
N LYS A 58 7.40 -1.16 -10.83
CA LYS A 58 6.95 0.25 -10.98
C LYS A 58 7.84 1.24 -10.22
N ALA A 59 8.91 0.73 -9.62
CA ALA A 59 10.02 1.44 -9.02
C ALA A 59 10.92 2.16 -10.04
N GLU A 60 10.80 1.88 -11.34
CA GLU A 60 11.58 2.61 -12.36
C GLU A 60 11.32 4.12 -12.32
N GLU A 61 10.17 4.57 -11.78
CA GLU A 61 9.90 6.00 -11.64
C GLU A 61 10.26 6.61 -10.27
N LEU A 62 10.63 5.82 -9.25
CA LEU A 62 10.83 6.37 -7.89
C LEU A 62 12.17 6.02 -7.21
N GLY A 63 13.19 5.67 -7.99
CA GLY A 63 14.58 5.77 -7.55
C GLY A 63 15.24 4.41 -7.36
N GLY A 64 16.15 4.10 -8.28
CA GLY A 64 16.98 2.90 -8.19
C GLY A 64 17.77 2.87 -6.89
N THR A 65 17.60 1.81 -6.10
CA THR A 65 18.55 1.38 -5.08
C THR A 65 18.14 0.00 -4.55
N TYR A 66 19.14 -0.89 -4.50
CA TYR A 66 19.13 -2.31 -4.11
C TYR A 66 18.73 -3.37 -5.15
N GLN A 67 19.54 -3.46 -6.21
CA GLN A 67 20.03 -4.76 -6.68
C GLN A 67 21.38 -5.00 -5.98
N VAL A 68 21.43 -5.96 -5.06
CA VAL A 68 22.70 -6.54 -4.58
C VAL A 68 22.58 -8.05 -4.71
N TYR A 69 23.58 -8.59 -5.41
CA TYR A 69 23.86 -9.94 -5.86
C TYR A 69 23.45 -11.09 -4.94
#